data_AF-A0A7S4ICJ6-F1
#
_entry.id   AF-A0A7S4ICJ6-F1
#
_cell.length_a   1.000
_cell.length_b   1.000
_cell.length_c   1.000
_cell.angle_alpha   90.00
_cell.angle_beta   90.00
_cell.angle_gamma   90.00
#
_symmetry.space_group_name_H-M   'P 1'
#
loop_
_entity.id
_entity.type
_entity.pdbx_description
1 polymer ?
#
loop_
_entity_poly.entity_id
_entity_poly.type
_entity_poly.pdbx_seq_one_letter_code
_entity_poly.pdbx_strand_id
1 'polypeptide(L)'
;RAGSSNLPVDVAKGFATGIVLYSVPACVIGRSLNVNLRRSVALGSFIGSFRGLYGYLTSRDLPPAVEPYKKAIAASSSTFIMLSIDPSLTEWSVIASYLGLRAIRVLCPENFPPLAPIITLCVSTAQLISSWVFSPQDIALSQRNSLAKRFEIPDPSVLLPLRVGTATSCDVMHPSSSCKKHFIRLFVGDFHRGLRLYGIFAFIRVVTGVVKKNLNIPEVLQSWLRSSFYYAAFISLAMTGICTANKITPGAFTRLKLFCHCWIAGLALFIESPSARVDQATYVGCFALDSFYKTFKRFNPALFKNKKLHQMVSVAMWMSIISVLVQHSNQSKYIPRLLSLKS
;
A
#
# COMPACT_ATOMS: atom_id res chain seq x y z
N ARG A 1 -17.54 -37.35 -9.73
CA ARG A 1 -18.85 -36.70 -10.02
C ARG A 1 -18.83 -35.33 -9.37
N ALA A 2 -18.47 -34.28 -10.13
CA ALA A 2 -18.62 -32.91 -9.66
C ALA A 2 -20.13 -32.65 -9.49
N GLY A 3 -20.58 -32.29 -8.29
CA GLY A 3 -21.96 -31.86 -8.09
C GLY A 3 -22.24 -30.71 -9.05
N SER A 4 -23.40 -30.71 -9.72
CA SER A 4 -23.80 -29.65 -10.64
C SER A 4 -23.79 -28.32 -9.88
N SER A 5 -22.70 -27.57 -9.96
CA SER A 5 -22.60 -26.26 -9.35
C SER A 5 -23.67 -25.40 -10.00
N ASN A 6 -24.58 -24.85 -9.20
CA ASN A 6 -25.62 -23.97 -9.68
C ASN A 6 -24.97 -22.61 -10.03
N LEU A 7 -24.36 -22.54 -11.22
CA LEU A 7 -23.51 -21.44 -11.68
C LEU A 7 -24.15 -20.05 -11.46
N PRO A 8 -25.46 -19.84 -11.75
CA PRO A 8 -26.12 -18.56 -11.44
C PRO A 8 -26.08 -18.19 -9.96
N VAL A 9 -26.25 -19.15 -9.05
CA VAL A 9 -26.24 -18.93 -7.60
C VAL A 9 -24.83 -18.54 -7.13
N ASP A 10 -23.79 -19.17 -7.65
CA ASP A 10 -22.40 -18.88 -7.29
C ASP A 10 -21.95 -17.49 -7.76
N VAL A 11 -22.37 -17.08 -8.96
CA VAL A 11 -22.14 -15.73 -9.51
C VAL A 11 -22.86 -14.69 -8.65
N ALA A 12 -24.14 -14.88 -8.35
CA ALA A 12 -24.92 -13.96 -7.52
C ALA A 12 -24.32 -13.81 -6.11
N LYS A 13 -23.92 -14.93 -5.49
CA LYS A 13 -23.24 -14.94 -4.19
C LYS A 13 -21.89 -14.21 -4.25
N GLY A 14 -21.12 -14.41 -5.32
CA GLY A 14 -19.85 -13.69 -5.53
C GLY A 14 -20.04 -12.19 -5.65
N PHE A 15 -21.03 -11.77 -6.43
CA PHE A 15 -21.40 -10.38 -6.61
C PHE A 15 -21.80 -9.71 -5.30
N ALA A 16 -22.73 -10.32 -4.55
CA ALA A 16 -23.17 -9.82 -3.26
C ALA A 16 -22.00 -9.70 -2.26
N THR A 17 -21.13 -10.71 -2.19
CA THR A 17 -19.94 -10.67 -1.32
C THR A 17 -19.03 -9.50 -1.67
N GLY A 18 -18.75 -9.24 -2.95
CA GLY A 18 -17.90 -8.12 -3.35
C GLY A 18 -18.49 -6.75 -3.00
N ILE A 19 -19.80 -6.59 -3.16
CA ILE A 19 -20.50 -5.36 -2.77
C ILE A 19 -20.39 -5.14 -1.26
N VAL A 20 -20.67 -6.16 -0.44
CA VAL A 20 -20.64 -6.03 1.02
C VAL A 20 -19.23 -5.74 1.52
N LEU A 21 -18.22 -6.43 0.98
CA LEU A 21 -16.82 -6.27 1.37
C LEU A 21 -16.29 -4.85 1.13
N TYR A 22 -16.75 -4.16 0.07
CA TYR A 22 -16.33 -2.80 -0.22
C TYR A 22 -17.23 -1.74 0.43
N SER A 23 -18.55 -1.90 0.31
CA SER A 23 -19.51 -0.87 0.72
C SER A 23 -19.48 -0.63 2.22
N VAL A 24 -19.40 -1.69 3.03
CA VAL A 24 -19.45 -1.56 4.49
C VAL A 24 -18.26 -0.73 5.02
N PRO A 25 -17.00 -1.06 4.70
CA PRO A 25 -15.87 -0.22 5.11
C PRO A 25 -15.93 1.20 4.51
N ALA A 26 -16.36 1.35 3.26
CA ALA A 26 -16.39 2.64 2.60
C ALA A 26 -17.43 3.60 3.22
N CYS A 27 -18.59 3.08 3.65
CA CYS A 27 -19.60 3.83 4.38
C CYS A 27 -19.10 4.30 5.75
N VAL A 28 -18.37 3.44 6.48
CA VAL A 28 -17.77 3.80 7.77
C VAL A 28 -16.75 4.93 7.64
N ILE A 29 -16.05 5.02 6.50
CA ILE A 29 -15.03 6.05 6.26
C ILE A 29 -15.65 7.38 5.76
N GLY A 30 -16.97 7.46 5.59
CA GLY A 30 -17.66 8.71 5.25
C GLY A 30 -17.33 9.25 3.84
N ARG A 31 -17.03 8.37 2.88
CA ARG A 31 -16.76 8.74 1.49
C ARG A 31 -18.04 8.93 0.68
N SER A 32 -17.97 9.66 -0.45
CA SER A 32 -19.15 9.92 -1.29
C SER A 32 -19.82 8.63 -1.78
N LEU A 33 -21.13 8.55 -1.60
CA LEU A 33 -21.93 7.35 -1.86
C LEU A 33 -21.81 6.89 -3.32
N ASN A 34 -21.88 7.83 -4.28
CA ASN A 34 -21.87 7.51 -5.70
C ASN A 34 -20.56 6.86 -6.16
N VAL A 35 -19.41 7.38 -5.72
CA VAL A 35 -18.10 6.81 -6.09
C VAL A 35 -17.90 5.45 -5.43
N ASN A 36 -18.36 5.31 -4.18
CA ASN A 36 -18.26 4.04 -3.48
C ASN A 36 -19.16 2.97 -4.12
N LEU A 37 -20.40 3.30 -4.47
CA LEU A 37 -21.33 2.37 -5.08
C LEU A 37 -20.79 1.83 -6.41
N ARG A 38 -20.29 2.71 -7.29
CA ARG A 38 -19.68 2.28 -8.57
C ARG A 38 -18.54 1.28 -8.35
N ARG A 39 -17.68 1.54 -7.37
CA ARG A 39 -16.55 0.64 -7.03
C ARG A 39 -17.00 -0.66 -6.40
N SER A 40 -18.01 -0.61 -5.53
CA SER A 40 -18.65 -1.80 -4.97
C SER A 40 -19.22 -2.69 -6.06
N VAL A 41 -19.92 -2.09 -7.03
CA VAL A 41 -20.45 -2.81 -8.20
C VAL A 41 -19.32 -3.39 -9.04
N ALA A 42 -18.27 -2.62 -9.35
CA ALA A 42 -17.12 -3.11 -10.10
C ALA A 42 -16.45 -4.32 -9.39
N LEU A 43 -16.22 -4.23 -8.09
CA LEU A 43 -15.63 -5.33 -7.31
C LEU A 43 -16.57 -6.52 -7.18
N GLY A 44 -17.87 -6.29 -7.00
CA GLY A 44 -18.90 -7.34 -7.06
C GLY A 44 -18.85 -8.07 -8.39
N SER A 45 -18.84 -7.33 -9.50
CA SER A 45 -18.76 -7.88 -10.85
C SER A 45 -17.47 -8.67 -11.06
N PHE A 46 -16.32 -8.22 -10.53
CA PHE A 46 -15.08 -8.99 -10.54
C PHE A 46 -15.27 -10.36 -9.88
N ILE A 47 -15.76 -10.41 -8.64
CA ILE A 47 -15.89 -11.68 -7.89
C ILE A 47 -16.93 -12.60 -8.54
N GLY A 48 -18.08 -12.05 -8.95
CA GLY A 48 -19.14 -12.79 -9.62
C GLY A 48 -18.67 -13.39 -10.96
N SER A 49 -18.09 -12.57 -11.84
CA SER A 49 -17.56 -13.03 -13.13
C SER A 49 -16.41 -14.02 -12.97
N PHE A 50 -15.53 -13.83 -11.98
CA PHE A 50 -14.43 -14.76 -11.71
C PHE A 50 -14.95 -16.15 -11.36
N ARG A 51 -15.92 -16.24 -10.45
CA ARG A 51 -16.53 -17.53 -10.08
C ARG A 51 -17.25 -18.17 -11.25
N GLY A 52 -18.02 -17.38 -12.00
CA GLY A 52 -18.72 -17.87 -13.19
C GLY A 52 -17.76 -18.44 -14.23
N LEU A 53 -16.74 -17.67 -14.62
CA LEU A 53 -15.76 -18.08 -15.62
C LEU A 53 -14.89 -19.24 -15.14
N TYR A 54 -14.42 -19.21 -13.89
CA TYR A 54 -13.60 -20.29 -13.36
C TYR A 54 -14.39 -21.61 -13.21
N GLY A 55 -15.63 -21.54 -12.74
CA GLY A 55 -16.53 -22.69 -12.68
C GLY A 55 -16.82 -23.26 -14.06
N TYR A 56 -17.12 -22.38 -15.03
CA TYR A 56 -17.31 -22.77 -16.44
C TYR A 56 -16.06 -23.47 -17.01
N LEU A 57 -14.89 -22.85 -16.89
CA LEU A 57 -13.62 -23.42 -17.37
C LEU A 57 -13.29 -24.76 -16.71
N THR A 58 -13.61 -24.93 -15.42
CA THR A 58 -13.37 -26.19 -14.70
C THR A 58 -14.33 -27.30 -15.11
N SER A 59 -15.50 -26.96 -15.68
CA SER A 59 -16.47 -27.95 -16.17
C SER A 59 -16.17 -28.46 -17.58
N ARG A 60 -15.17 -27.89 -18.25
CA ARG A 60 -14.80 -28.22 -19.63
C ARG A 60 -13.50 -29.01 -19.67
N ASP A 61 -13.41 -29.96 -20.59
CA ASP A 61 -12.14 -30.60 -20.95
C ASP A 61 -11.31 -29.62 -21.78
N LEU A 62 -10.44 -28.88 -21.09
CA LEU A 62 -9.52 -27.93 -21.74
C LEU A 62 -8.26 -28.65 -22.25
N PRO A 63 -7.59 -28.13 -23.29
CA PRO A 63 -6.30 -28.65 -23.71
C PRO A 63 -5.29 -28.66 -22.55
N PRO A 64 -4.42 -29.68 -22.42
CA PRO A 64 -3.44 -29.78 -21.34
C PRO A 64 -2.55 -28.54 -21.17
N ALA A 65 -2.28 -27.81 -22.26
CA ALA A 65 -1.52 -26.56 -22.23
C ALA A 65 -2.26 -25.39 -21.54
N VAL A 66 -3.59 -25.41 -21.51
CA VAL A 66 -4.45 -24.33 -20.99
C VAL A 66 -4.91 -24.63 -19.56
N GLU A 67 -5.03 -25.91 -19.20
CA GLU A 67 -5.53 -26.37 -17.90
C GLU A 67 -4.83 -25.70 -16.70
N PRO A 68 -3.49 -25.51 -16.67
CA PRO A 68 -2.82 -24.83 -15.57
C PRO A 68 -3.23 -23.36 -15.42
N TYR A 69 -3.68 -22.70 -16.50
CA TYR A 69 -3.91 -21.26 -16.55
C TYR A 69 -5.38 -20.85 -16.39
N LYS A 70 -6.31 -21.79 -16.18
CA LYS A 70 -7.74 -21.49 -16.05
C LYS A 70 -8.06 -20.41 -14.99
N LYS A 71 -7.33 -20.41 -13.86
CA LYS A 71 -7.46 -19.38 -12.81
C LYS A 71 -7.00 -18.01 -13.30
N ALA A 72 -5.84 -17.94 -13.93
CA ALA A 72 -5.30 -16.71 -14.51
C ALA A 72 -6.23 -16.13 -15.59
N ILE A 73 -6.74 -16.98 -16.50
CA ILE A 73 -7.67 -16.58 -17.56
C ILE A 73 -8.96 -16.00 -16.96
N ALA A 74 -9.60 -16.70 -16.01
CA ALA A 74 -10.79 -16.20 -15.34
C ALA A 74 -10.52 -14.86 -14.63
N ALA A 75 -9.39 -14.74 -13.93
CA ALA A 75 -9.00 -13.53 -13.22
C ALA A 75 -8.74 -12.34 -14.14
N SER A 76 -8.03 -12.55 -15.25
CA SER A 76 -7.80 -11.57 -16.32
C SER A 76 -9.11 -11.03 -16.88
N SER A 77 -9.99 -11.92 -17.34
CA SER A 77 -11.28 -11.54 -17.94
C SER A 77 -12.18 -10.81 -16.95
N SER A 78 -12.19 -11.24 -15.69
CA SER A 78 -12.97 -10.59 -14.64
C SER A 78 -12.42 -9.20 -14.30
N THR A 79 -11.10 -9.03 -14.35
CA THR A 79 -10.43 -7.73 -14.17
C THR A 79 -10.80 -6.78 -15.30
N PHE A 80 -10.87 -7.27 -16.54
CA PHE A 80 -11.32 -6.47 -17.68
C PHE A 80 -12.77 -5.97 -17.50
N ILE A 81 -13.68 -6.83 -17.04
CA ILE A 81 -15.07 -6.47 -16.73
C ILE A 81 -15.11 -5.41 -15.62
N MET A 82 -14.38 -5.62 -14.54
CA MET A 82 -14.27 -4.67 -13.43
C MET A 82 -13.83 -3.27 -13.89
N LEU A 83 -12.77 -3.20 -14.71
CA LEU A 83 -12.23 -1.95 -15.21
C LEU A 83 -13.11 -1.30 -16.28
N SER A 84 -13.94 -2.08 -16.97
CA SER A 84 -14.95 -1.56 -17.89
C SER A 84 -16.09 -0.86 -17.13
N ILE A 85 -16.44 -1.37 -15.94
CA ILE A 85 -17.47 -0.78 -15.06
C ILE A 85 -16.94 0.46 -14.34
N ASP A 86 -15.70 0.41 -13.82
CA ASP A 86 -15.05 1.57 -13.21
C ASP A 86 -13.65 1.82 -13.79
N PRO A 87 -13.56 2.54 -14.93
CA PRO A 87 -12.29 2.92 -15.53
C PRO A 87 -11.40 3.77 -14.60
N SER A 88 -11.99 4.48 -13.62
CA SER A 88 -11.21 5.32 -12.69
C SER A 88 -10.28 4.51 -11.80
N LEU A 89 -10.50 3.19 -11.65
CA LEU A 89 -9.57 2.31 -10.93
C LEU A 89 -8.18 2.25 -11.60
N THR A 90 -8.09 2.49 -12.91
CA THR A 90 -6.80 2.56 -13.62
C THR A 90 -5.97 3.76 -13.20
N GLU A 91 -6.60 4.83 -12.70
CA GLU A 91 -5.91 6.03 -12.21
C GLU A 91 -5.40 5.87 -10.77
N TRP A 92 -5.78 4.77 -10.09
CA TRP A 92 -5.40 4.50 -8.70
C TRP A 92 -4.05 3.79 -8.63
N SER A 93 -3.00 4.51 -9.04
CA SER A 93 -1.62 4.02 -9.09
C SER A 93 -1.15 3.44 -7.75
N VAL A 94 -1.57 3.98 -6.60
CA VAL A 94 -1.27 3.40 -5.27
C VAL A 94 -1.74 1.95 -5.15
N ILE A 95 -2.99 1.64 -5.56
CA ILE A 95 -3.53 0.29 -5.46
C ILE A 95 -2.81 -0.63 -6.45
N ALA A 96 -2.62 -0.16 -7.68
CA ALA A 96 -1.88 -0.91 -8.69
C ALA A 96 -0.45 -1.24 -8.23
N SER A 97 0.26 -0.28 -7.65
CA SER A 97 1.60 -0.48 -7.08
C SER A 97 1.57 -1.45 -5.90
N TYR A 98 0.58 -1.38 -5.01
CA TYR A 98 0.44 -2.32 -3.90
C TYR A 98 0.23 -3.75 -4.39
N LEU A 99 -0.70 -3.94 -5.33
CA LEU A 99 -0.98 -5.25 -5.92
C LEU A 99 0.21 -5.77 -6.74
N GLY A 100 0.91 -4.89 -7.46
CA GLY A 100 2.11 -5.23 -8.23
C GLY A 100 3.24 -5.73 -7.32
N LEU A 101 3.52 -5.04 -6.21
CA LEU A 101 4.51 -5.49 -5.23
C LEU A 101 4.12 -6.85 -4.61
N ARG A 102 2.82 -7.08 -4.38
CA ARG A 102 2.31 -8.39 -3.93
C ARG A 102 2.51 -9.47 -5.00
N ALA A 103 2.28 -9.15 -6.27
CA ALA A 103 2.45 -10.09 -7.38
C ALA A 103 3.92 -10.50 -7.52
N ILE A 104 4.84 -9.52 -7.49
CA ILE A 104 6.29 -9.76 -7.50
C ILE A 104 6.70 -10.67 -6.36
N ARG A 105 6.20 -10.41 -5.14
CA ARG A 105 6.51 -11.25 -3.97
C ARG A 105 6.10 -12.70 -4.18
N VAL A 106 4.94 -12.92 -4.77
CA VAL A 106 4.40 -14.26 -4.99
C VAL A 106 5.15 -14.98 -6.11
N LEU A 107 5.68 -14.27 -7.11
CA LEU A 107 6.55 -14.83 -8.15
C LEU A 107 7.95 -15.18 -7.66
N CYS A 108 8.40 -14.58 -6.55
CA CYS A 108 9.74 -14.80 -5.99
C CYS A 108 9.67 -15.31 -4.53
N PRO A 109 9.02 -16.46 -4.24
CA PRO A 109 8.71 -16.86 -2.87
C PRO A 109 9.94 -17.29 -2.05
N GLU A 110 10.95 -17.89 -2.65
CA GLU A 110 12.01 -18.62 -1.92
C GLU A 110 13.34 -17.86 -1.78
N ASN A 111 13.50 -16.70 -2.43
CA ASN A 111 14.81 -16.06 -2.58
C ASN A 111 14.89 -14.61 -2.07
N PHE A 112 13.90 -14.10 -1.31
CA PHE A 112 14.08 -12.78 -0.74
C PHE A 112 15.05 -12.85 0.43
N PRO A 113 16.23 -12.20 0.35
CA PRO A 113 17.12 -12.14 1.49
C PRO A 113 16.37 -11.51 2.68
N PRO A 114 16.65 -11.91 3.93
CA PRO A 114 15.99 -11.37 5.12
C PRO A 114 16.04 -9.83 5.22
N LEU A 115 17.02 -9.21 4.53
CA LEU A 115 17.22 -7.77 4.45
C LEU A 115 16.41 -7.07 3.35
N ALA A 116 15.81 -7.80 2.39
CA ALA A 116 15.08 -7.19 1.28
C ALA A 116 13.98 -6.22 1.73
N PRO A 117 13.10 -6.55 2.71
CA PRO A 117 12.08 -5.60 3.18
C PRO A 117 12.67 -4.33 3.78
N ILE A 118 13.84 -4.44 4.43
CA ILE A 118 14.53 -3.32 5.06
C ILE A 118 15.08 -2.41 3.97
N ILE A 119 15.79 -2.97 2.99
CA ILE A 119 16.31 -2.23 1.83
C ILE A 119 15.16 -1.54 1.08
N THR A 120 14.06 -2.26 0.82
CA THR A 120 12.87 -1.69 0.19
C THR A 120 12.33 -0.52 0.99
N LEU A 121 12.20 -0.65 2.31
CA LEU A 121 11.69 0.44 3.15
C LEU A 121 12.66 1.65 3.18
N CYS A 122 13.97 1.40 3.27
CA CYS A 122 15.01 2.43 3.23
C CYS A 122 14.91 3.26 1.95
N VAL A 123 14.91 2.60 0.78
CA VAL A 123 14.81 3.25 -0.53
C VAL A 123 13.46 3.96 -0.70
N SER A 124 12.37 3.31 -0.29
CA SER A 124 11.01 3.89 -0.41
C SER A 124 10.86 5.15 0.44
N THR A 125 11.43 5.15 1.64
CA THR A 125 11.38 6.31 2.54
C THR A 125 12.23 7.45 2.01
N ALA A 126 13.44 7.16 1.53
CA ALA A 126 14.30 8.12 0.86
C ALA A 126 13.61 8.79 -0.34
N GLN A 127 12.93 8.00 -1.18
CA GLN A 127 12.13 8.50 -2.30
C GLN A 127 10.94 9.37 -1.84
N LEU A 128 10.19 8.94 -0.82
CA LEU A 128 9.02 9.66 -0.33
C LEU A 128 9.39 11.00 0.32
N ILE A 129 10.40 11.02 1.19
CA ILE A 129 10.82 12.25 1.86
C ILE A 129 11.40 13.24 0.84
N SER A 130 12.25 12.78 -0.09
CA SER A 130 12.79 13.65 -1.14
C SER A 130 11.68 14.20 -2.05
N SER A 131 10.69 13.39 -2.41
CA SER A 131 9.54 13.83 -3.19
C SER A 131 8.65 14.79 -2.42
N TRP A 132 8.43 14.56 -1.13
CA TRP A 132 7.63 15.44 -0.28
C TRP A 132 8.27 16.83 -0.16
N VAL A 133 9.59 16.88 0.03
CA VAL A 133 10.32 18.14 0.13
C VAL A 133 10.42 18.86 -1.20
N PHE A 134 10.65 18.19 -2.34
CA PHE A 134 10.92 18.87 -3.63
C PHE A 134 9.75 18.93 -4.61
N SER A 135 8.84 17.98 -4.56
CA SER A 135 7.70 17.91 -5.46
C SER A 135 6.49 17.33 -4.75
N PRO A 136 5.93 18.06 -3.76
CA PRO A 136 4.79 17.61 -2.99
C PRO A 136 3.60 17.19 -3.87
N GLN A 137 3.43 17.80 -5.05
CA GLN A 137 2.40 17.42 -6.03
C GLN A 137 2.51 15.96 -6.52
N ASP A 138 3.70 15.37 -6.48
CA ASP A 138 3.92 13.96 -6.84
C ASP A 138 3.48 13.01 -5.72
N ILE A 139 3.02 13.53 -4.58
CA ILE A 139 2.52 12.74 -3.44
C ILE A 139 1.02 12.97 -3.28
N ALA A 140 0.27 11.90 -2.99
CA ALA A 140 -1.16 12.00 -2.75
C ALA A 140 -1.47 12.99 -1.62
N LEU A 141 -2.54 13.78 -1.78
CA LEU A 141 -2.89 14.84 -0.81
C LEU A 141 -3.02 14.32 0.62
N SER A 142 -3.65 13.15 0.81
CA SER A 142 -3.79 12.52 2.13
C SER A 142 -2.43 12.20 2.77
N GLN A 143 -1.46 11.75 1.98
CA GLN A 143 -0.10 11.46 2.46
C GLN A 143 0.66 12.74 2.77
N ARG A 144 0.54 13.77 1.92
CA ARG A 144 1.13 15.09 2.20
C ARG A 144 0.64 15.64 3.52
N ASN A 145 -0.66 15.66 3.72
CA ASN A 145 -1.28 16.13 4.96
C ASN A 145 -0.83 15.28 6.15
N SER A 146 -0.70 13.97 5.95
CA SER A 146 -0.19 13.08 6.98
C SER A 146 1.28 13.34 7.31
N LEU A 147 2.15 13.60 6.33
CA LEU A 147 3.57 13.91 6.55
C LEU A 147 3.72 15.28 7.21
N ALA A 148 3.02 16.30 6.71
CA ALA A 148 2.95 17.63 7.29
C ALA A 148 2.54 17.58 8.77
N LYS A 149 1.46 16.85 9.09
CA LYS A 149 1.00 16.66 10.47
C LYS A 149 2.00 15.91 11.34
N ARG A 150 2.67 14.88 10.80
CA ARG A 150 3.64 14.06 11.54
C ARG A 150 4.92 14.83 11.86
N PHE A 151 5.41 15.59 10.89
CA PHE A 151 6.58 16.44 11.04
C PHE A 151 6.30 17.80 11.66
N GLU A 152 5.06 18.06 12.08
CA GLU A 152 4.64 19.32 12.71
C GLU A 152 4.87 20.55 11.80
N ILE A 153 4.78 20.37 10.48
CA ILE A 153 4.94 21.44 9.48
C ILE A 153 3.55 21.79 8.92
N PRO A 154 2.94 22.91 9.36
CA PRO A 154 1.59 23.27 8.92
C PRO A 154 1.53 23.70 7.45
N ASP A 155 2.58 24.36 6.95
CA ASP A 155 2.63 24.88 5.58
C ASP A 155 3.88 24.35 4.83
N PRO A 156 3.71 23.62 3.71
CA PRO A 156 4.82 23.20 2.85
C PRO A 156 5.68 24.35 2.31
N SER A 157 5.19 25.60 2.27
CA SER A 157 5.98 26.78 1.87
C SER A 157 7.20 27.00 2.78
N VAL A 158 7.10 26.56 4.04
CA VAL A 158 8.18 26.61 5.04
C VAL A 158 9.40 25.79 4.60
N LEU A 159 9.24 24.84 3.65
CA LEU A 159 10.36 24.07 3.09
C LEU A 159 11.14 24.82 2.00
N LEU A 160 10.65 25.97 1.51
CA LEU A 160 11.29 26.72 0.42
C LEU A 160 12.70 27.22 0.78
N PRO A 161 12.97 27.80 1.97
CA PRO A 161 14.33 28.18 2.38
C PRO A 161 15.33 27.03 2.34
N LEU A 162 14.89 25.79 2.63
CA LEU A 162 15.75 24.61 2.54
C LEU A 162 16.15 24.27 1.11
N ARG A 163 15.26 24.53 0.14
CA ARG A 163 15.53 24.30 -1.29
C ARG A 163 16.50 25.33 -1.85
N VAL A 164 16.40 26.58 -1.41
CA VAL A 164 17.27 27.68 -1.85
C VAL A 164 18.59 27.70 -1.08
N GLY A 165 18.64 27.07 0.10
CA GLY A 165 19.83 27.04 0.95
C GLY A 165 20.00 28.30 1.81
N THR A 166 18.92 29.04 2.06
CA THR A 166 18.93 30.27 2.87
C THR A 166 18.71 30.02 4.37
N ALA A 167 18.38 28.79 4.77
CA ALA A 167 18.21 28.39 6.17
C ALA A 167 18.68 26.96 6.40
N THR A 168 19.04 26.63 7.64
CA THR A 168 19.34 25.24 8.00
C THR A 168 18.04 24.45 8.21
N SER A 169 18.11 23.11 8.08
CA SER A 169 16.93 22.26 8.36
C SER A 169 16.45 22.39 9.80
N CYS A 170 17.35 22.61 10.75
CA CYS A 170 16.98 22.80 12.15
C CYS A 170 16.16 24.07 12.37
N ASP A 171 16.58 25.19 11.77
CA ASP A 171 15.88 26.49 11.91
C ASP A 171 14.47 26.43 11.32
N VAL A 172 14.30 25.67 10.24
CA VAL A 172 13.02 25.52 9.55
C VAL A 172 12.11 24.52 10.25
N MET A 173 12.63 23.35 10.63
CA MET A 173 11.82 22.26 11.18
C MET A 173 11.47 22.48 12.65
N HIS A 174 12.35 23.10 13.42
CA HIS A 174 12.19 23.22 14.86
C HIS A 174 12.92 24.47 15.44
N PRO A 175 12.53 25.70 15.03
CA PRO A 175 13.25 26.94 15.34
C PRO A 175 13.48 27.20 16.84
N SER A 176 12.57 26.72 17.70
CA SER A 176 12.57 26.98 19.14
C SER A 176 13.06 25.81 20.00
N SER A 177 13.62 24.76 19.39
CA SER A 177 14.07 23.58 20.15
C SER A 177 15.31 22.92 19.58
N SER A 178 16.14 22.34 20.45
CA SER A 178 17.27 21.51 20.02
C SER A 178 16.79 20.23 19.33
N CYS A 179 17.59 19.69 18.40
CA CYS A 179 17.25 18.46 17.68
C CYS A 179 16.90 17.30 18.64
N LYS A 180 17.61 17.18 19.76
CA LYS A 180 17.36 16.14 20.78
C LYS A 180 15.99 16.33 21.45
N LYS A 181 15.65 17.57 21.85
CA LYS A 181 14.35 17.87 22.46
C LYS A 181 13.21 17.63 21.47
N HIS A 182 13.40 18.05 20.21
CA HIS A 182 12.44 17.83 19.13
C HIS A 182 12.25 16.34 18.83
N PHE A 183 13.33 15.56 18.74
CA PHE A 183 13.29 14.11 18.54
C PHE A 183 12.47 13.42 19.64
N ILE A 184 12.74 13.71 20.92
CA ILE A 184 12.01 13.10 22.04
C ILE A 184 10.51 13.47 21.97
N ARG A 185 10.21 14.75 21.69
CA ARG A 185 8.83 15.23 21.55
C ARG A 185 8.08 14.51 20.43
N LEU A 186 8.69 14.44 19.24
CA LEU A 186 8.13 13.73 18.09
C LEU A 186 7.93 12.25 18.41
N PHE A 187 8.94 11.59 18.99
CA PHE A 187 8.88 10.19 19.34
C PHE A 187 7.72 9.88 20.28
N VAL A 188 7.59 10.63 21.39
CA VAL A 188 6.48 10.43 22.35
C VAL A 188 5.13 10.73 21.71
N GLY A 189 5.04 11.83 20.94
CA GLY A 189 3.81 12.21 20.26
C GLY A 189 3.35 11.17 19.23
N ASP A 190 4.26 10.68 18.40
CA ASP A 190 3.96 9.66 17.40
C ASP A 190 3.80 8.27 18.00
N PHE A 191 4.44 7.95 19.13
CA PHE A 191 4.16 6.72 19.87
C PHE A 191 2.70 6.70 20.34
N HIS A 192 2.21 7.81 20.91
CA HIS A 192 0.82 7.94 21.32
C HIS A 192 -0.16 7.87 20.14
N ARG A 193 0.19 8.47 18.99
CA ARG A 193 -0.61 8.34 17.75
C ARG A 193 -0.60 6.89 17.23
N GLY A 194 0.55 6.21 17.32
CA GLY A 194 0.71 4.80 17.01
C GLY A 194 -0.18 3.93 17.88
N LEU A 195 -0.24 4.18 19.19
CA LEU A 195 -1.14 3.48 20.11
C LEU A 195 -2.59 3.56 19.64
N ARG A 196 -3.08 4.76 19.28
CA ARG A 196 -4.45 4.93 18.76
C ARG A 196 -4.67 4.22 17.43
N LEU A 197 -3.74 4.36 16.48
CA LEU A 197 -3.86 3.79 15.13
C LEU A 197 -3.85 2.26 15.17
N TYR A 198 -2.86 1.67 15.86
CA TYR A 198 -2.70 0.22 15.96
C TYR A 198 -3.63 -0.41 17.01
N GLY A 199 -4.20 0.40 17.91
CA GLY A 199 -5.18 -0.05 18.90
C GLY A 199 -6.42 -0.68 18.26
N ILE A 200 -6.83 -0.19 17.08
CA ILE A 200 -7.93 -0.79 16.31
C ILE A 200 -7.59 -2.23 15.89
N PHE A 201 -6.36 -2.47 15.41
CA PHE A 201 -5.93 -3.82 15.03
C PHE A 201 -5.75 -4.73 16.26
N ALA A 202 -5.27 -4.18 17.37
CA ALA A 202 -5.20 -4.90 18.64
C ALA A 202 -6.60 -5.33 19.09
N PHE A 203 -7.58 -4.41 19.04
CA PHE A 203 -8.97 -4.69 19.36
C PHE A 203 -9.57 -5.80 18.47
N ILE A 204 -9.36 -5.73 17.15
CA ILE A 204 -9.81 -6.79 16.23
C ILE A 204 -9.17 -8.14 16.61
N ARG A 205 -7.87 -8.18 16.94
CA ARG A 205 -7.21 -9.40 17.39
C ARG A 205 -7.78 -9.92 18.71
N VAL A 206 -8.10 -9.06 19.66
CA VAL A 206 -8.76 -9.46 20.91
C VAL A 206 -10.12 -10.08 20.61
N VAL A 207 -10.99 -9.40 19.86
CA VAL A 207 -12.32 -9.91 19.51
C VAL A 207 -12.23 -11.26 18.79
N THR A 208 -11.37 -11.38 17.78
CA THR A 208 -11.19 -12.63 17.05
C THR A 208 -10.59 -13.76 17.91
N GLY A 209 -9.70 -13.42 18.85
CA GLY A 209 -9.13 -14.36 19.81
C GLY A 209 -10.17 -14.87 20.80
N VAL A 210 -11.04 -14.00 21.31
CA VAL A 210 -12.16 -14.35 22.20
C VAL A 210 -13.14 -15.28 21.48
N VAL A 211 -13.58 -14.91 20.27
CA VAL A 211 -14.53 -15.73 19.48
C VAL A 211 -13.96 -17.12 19.18
N LYS A 212 -12.65 -17.22 18.94
CA LYS A 212 -11.97 -18.49 18.64
C LYS A 212 -11.47 -19.24 19.87
N LYS A 213 -11.70 -18.72 21.09
CA LYS A 213 -11.18 -19.27 22.35
C LYS A 213 -9.66 -19.50 22.34
N ASN A 214 -8.91 -18.61 21.68
CA ASN A 214 -7.44 -18.69 21.55
C ASN A 214 -6.81 -17.29 21.71
N LEU A 215 -7.18 -16.60 22.80
CA LEU A 215 -6.68 -15.25 23.08
C LEU A 215 -5.39 -15.31 23.91
N ASN A 216 -4.31 -14.76 23.35
CA ASN A 216 -3.06 -14.51 24.07
C ASN A 216 -2.88 -12.99 24.25
N ILE A 217 -3.31 -12.45 25.40
CA ILE A 217 -3.27 -11.01 25.68
C ILE A 217 -1.83 -10.45 25.64
N PRO A 218 -0.82 -11.09 26.29
CA PRO A 218 0.57 -10.64 26.19
C PRO A 218 1.08 -10.50 24.76
N GLU A 219 0.77 -11.46 23.87
CA GLU A 219 1.20 -11.41 22.47
C GLU A 219 0.53 -10.25 21.71
N VAL A 220 -0.78 -10.03 21.94
CA VAL A 220 -1.50 -8.90 21.33
C VAL A 220 -0.92 -7.56 21.80
N LEU A 221 -0.68 -7.41 23.11
CA LEU A 221 -0.12 -6.21 23.71
C LEU A 221 1.31 -5.96 23.20
N GLN A 222 2.17 -7.00 23.18
CA GLN A 222 3.53 -6.90 22.66
C GLN A 222 3.52 -6.47 21.19
N SER A 223 2.66 -7.07 20.36
CA SER A 223 2.55 -6.68 18.96
C SER A 223 2.06 -5.24 18.80
N TRP A 224 1.13 -4.78 19.64
CA TRP A 224 0.61 -3.42 19.61
C TRP A 224 1.66 -2.37 19.99
N LEU A 225 2.36 -2.61 21.11
CA LEU A 225 3.43 -1.74 21.59
C LEU A 225 4.60 -1.70 20.60
N ARG A 226 5.00 -2.86 20.05
CA ARG A 226 6.07 -2.96 19.06
C ARG A 226 5.75 -2.17 17.79
N SER A 227 4.54 -2.29 17.23
CA SER A 227 4.15 -1.53 16.04
C SER A 227 4.05 -0.03 16.31
N SER A 228 3.63 0.36 17.52
CA SER A 228 3.60 1.77 17.94
C SER A 228 5.01 2.35 18.10
N PHE A 229 5.93 1.56 18.67
CA PHE A 229 7.35 1.92 18.82
C PHE A 229 8.04 2.02 17.46
N TYR A 230 7.82 1.04 16.56
CA TYR A 230 8.29 1.08 15.18
C TYR A 230 7.83 2.37 14.48
N TYR A 231 6.54 2.68 14.57
CA TYR A 231 5.97 3.86 13.93
C TYR A 231 6.61 5.17 14.44
N ALA A 232 6.75 5.31 15.76
CA ALA A 232 7.40 6.46 16.38
C ALA A 232 8.88 6.58 15.97
N ALA A 233 9.61 5.47 16.01
CA ALA A 233 11.01 5.41 15.60
C ALA A 233 11.19 5.76 14.11
N PHE A 234 10.33 5.24 13.25
CA PHE A 234 10.36 5.49 11.81
C PHE A 234 10.24 6.99 11.49
N ILE A 235 9.24 7.68 12.07
CA ILE A 235 9.05 9.12 11.84
C ILE A 235 10.19 9.93 12.45
N SER A 236 10.60 9.61 13.67
CA SER A 236 11.66 10.35 14.38
C SER A 236 13.01 10.21 13.66
N LEU A 237 13.34 9.00 13.16
CA LEU A 237 14.54 8.77 12.36
C LEU A 237 14.48 9.46 11.00
N ALA A 238 13.31 9.54 10.36
CA ALA A 238 13.15 10.31 9.13
C ALA A 238 13.45 11.80 9.37
N MET A 239 12.93 12.39 10.45
CA MET A 239 13.22 13.78 10.81
C MET A 239 14.70 13.99 11.15
N THR A 240 15.30 13.08 11.92
CA THR A 240 16.74 13.11 12.20
C THR A 240 17.58 13.01 10.92
N GLY A 241 17.16 12.20 9.95
CA GLY A 241 17.80 12.10 8.64
C GLY A 241 17.79 13.45 7.89
N ILE A 242 16.67 14.17 7.91
CA ILE A 242 16.57 15.51 7.31
C ILE A 242 17.49 16.52 8.03
N CYS A 243 17.52 16.50 9.37
CA CYS A 243 18.38 17.38 10.16
C CYS A 243 19.87 17.09 9.89
N THR A 244 20.23 15.80 9.86
CA THR A 244 21.60 15.33 9.64
C THR A 244 22.10 15.66 8.24
N ALA A 245 21.21 15.65 7.23
CA ALA A 245 21.58 15.98 5.86
C ALA A 245 22.20 17.38 5.74
N ASN A 246 21.59 18.39 6.37
CA ASN A 246 22.13 19.76 6.35
C ASN A 246 23.42 19.88 7.18
N LYS A 247 23.49 19.16 8.31
CA LYS A 247 24.67 19.18 9.18
C LYS A 247 25.91 18.58 8.51
N ILE A 248 25.77 17.45 7.81
CA ILE A 248 26.90 16.74 7.17
C ILE A 248 27.27 17.39 5.84
N THR A 249 26.28 17.78 5.04
CA THR A 249 26.50 18.48 3.79
C THR A 249 25.79 19.84 3.88
N PRO A 250 26.45 20.92 4.29
CA PRO A 250 25.82 22.24 4.34
C PRO A 250 25.33 22.72 2.96
N GLY A 251 24.43 23.70 2.95
CA GLY A 251 23.90 24.30 1.72
C GLY A 251 22.54 23.75 1.26
N ALA A 252 22.15 24.13 0.05
CA ALA A 252 20.84 23.82 -0.52
C ALA A 252 20.52 22.32 -0.47
N PHE A 253 19.26 22.00 -0.19
CA PHE A 253 18.79 20.63 -0.31
C PHE A 253 18.77 20.22 -1.77
N THR A 254 19.10 18.95 -2.01
CA THR A 254 18.87 18.29 -3.28
C THR A 254 18.11 16.99 -3.01
N ARG A 255 17.41 16.47 -4.03
CA ARG A 255 16.75 15.15 -3.91
C ARG A 255 17.75 14.06 -3.54
N LEU A 256 18.94 14.07 -4.17
CA LEU A 256 20.01 13.11 -3.89
C LEU A 256 20.50 13.20 -2.45
N LYS A 257 20.74 14.42 -1.94
CA LYS A 257 21.12 14.65 -0.54
C LYS A 257 20.09 14.06 0.43
N LEU A 258 18.80 14.37 0.24
CA LEU A 258 17.76 13.78 1.08
C LEU A 258 17.67 12.27 0.93
N PHE A 259 17.86 11.74 -0.27
CA PHE A 259 17.87 10.31 -0.52
C PHE A 259 18.99 9.61 0.26
N CYS A 260 20.20 10.16 0.23
CA CYS A 260 21.39 9.63 0.92
C CYS A 260 21.31 9.71 2.45
N HIS A 261 20.44 10.52 3.03
CA HIS A 261 20.33 10.70 4.48
C HIS A 261 19.02 10.16 5.09
N CYS A 262 17.92 10.11 4.35
CA CYS A 262 16.61 9.71 4.88
C CYS A 262 16.36 8.20 4.83
N TRP A 263 17.21 7.42 4.15
CA TRP A 263 17.08 5.97 4.10
C TRP A 263 17.20 5.31 5.48
N ILE A 264 17.91 5.94 6.42
CA ILE A 264 18.11 5.44 7.79
C ILE A 264 16.79 5.20 8.54
N ALA A 265 15.73 5.94 8.19
CA ALA A 265 14.40 5.73 8.75
C ALA A 265 13.88 4.31 8.50
N GLY A 266 14.25 3.70 7.36
CA GLY A 266 13.89 2.32 7.05
C GLY A 266 14.49 1.29 8.02
N LEU A 267 15.57 1.63 8.73
CA LEU A 267 16.15 0.74 9.76
C LEU A 267 15.24 0.56 10.96
N ALA A 268 14.26 1.45 11.19
CA ALA A 268 13.23 1.25 12.21
C ALA A 268 12.51 -0.10 12.05
N LEU A 269 12.48 -0.65 10.83
CA LEU A 269 11.85 -1.94 10.53
C LEU A 269 12.45 -3.12 11.30
N PHE A 270 13.68 -3.00 11.82
CA PHE A 270 14.27 -4.02 12.69
C PHE A 270 13.47 -4.23 13.98
N ILE A 271 12.78 -3.18 14.47
CA ILE A 271 11.89 -3.25 15.63
C ILE A 271 10.73 -4.22 15.36
N GLU A 272 10.25 -4.32 14.11
CA GLU A 272 9.11 -5.16 13.76
C GLU A 272 9.44 -6.66 13.67
N SER A 273 8.41 -7.49 13.88
CA SER A 273 8.51 -8.94 13.63
C SER A 273 8.86 -9.22 12.17
N PRO A 274 9.70 -10.22 11.87
CA PRO A 274 10.04 -10.61 10.49
C PRO A 274 8.83 -10.75 9.56
N SER A 275 7.73 -11.32 10.06
CA SER A 275 6.47 -11.46 9.30
C SER A 275 5.82 -10.13 8.93
N ALA A 276 5.90 -9.12 9.82
CA ALA A 276 5.31 -7.80 9.60
C ALA A 276 6.20 -6.90 8.72
N ARG A 277 7.53 -7.11 8.72
CA ARG A 277 8.48 -6.29 7.95
C ARG A 277 8.09 -6.18 6.48
N VAL A 278 7.71 -7.31 5.88
CA VAL A 278 7.34 -7.35 4.46
C VAL A 278 6.08 -6.54 4.18
N ASP A 279 5.08 -6.61 5.06
CA ASP A 279 3.82 -5.88 4.88
C ASP A 279 4.03 -4.36 5.02
N GLN A 280 4.84 -3.94 6.00
CA GLN A 280 5.20 -2.52 6.18
C GLN A 280 6.03 -2.00 4.99
N ALA A 281 7.03 -2.77 4.54
CA ALA A 281 7.85 -2.41 3.37
C ALA A 281 6.99 -2.30 2.10
N THR A 282 6.05 -3.22 1.90
CA THR A 282 5.11 -3.18 0.76
C THR A 282 4.20 -1.95 0.83
N TYR A 283 3.73 -1.61 2.02
CA TYR A 283 2.85 -0.45 2.24
C TYR A 283 3.54 0.88 1.94
N VAL A 284 4.77 1.08 2.43
CA VAL A 284 5.52 2.30 2.12
C VAL A 284 6.03 2.29 0.67
N GLY A 285 6.42 1.11 0.16
CA GLY A 285 6.85 0.92 -1.21
C GLY A 285 5.79 1.26 -2.25
N CYS A 286 4.51 0.97 -1.99
CA CYS A 286 3.45 1.33 -2.94
C CYS A 286 3.27 2.85 -3.05
N PHE A 287 3.50 3.60 -1.98
CA PHE A 287 3.48 5.06 -2.01
C PHE A 287 4.71 5.65 -2.71
N ALA A 288 5.88 5.04 -2.51
CA ALA A 288 7.09 5.44 -3.22
C ALA A 288 6.94 5.21 -4.74
N LEU A 289 6.38 4.07 -5.16
CA LEU A 289 6.08 3.77 -6.55
C LEU A 289 4.99 4.70 -7.12
N ASP A 290 3.94 5.00 -6.37
CA ASP A 290 2.93 5.98 -6.77
C ASP A 290 3.55 7.37 -7.02
N SER A 291 4.46 7.78 -6.12
CA SER A 291 5.17 9.05 -6.27
C SER A 291 6.12 9.05 -7.45
N PHE A 292 6.82 7.94 -7.68
CA PHE A 292 7.65 7.76 -8.87
C PHE A 292 6.82 7.80 -10.15
N TYR A 293 5.67 7.11 -10.19
CA TYR A 293 4.75 7.12 -11.33
C TYR A 293 4.24 8.53 -11.65
N LYS A 294 3.83 9.31 -10.63
CA LYS A 294 3.41 10.71 -10.82
C LYS A 294 4.54 11.60 -11.32
N THR A 295 5.74 11.41 -10.77
CA THR A 295 6.96 12.07 -11.24
C THR A 295 7.20 11.76 -12.72
N PHE A 296 7.21 10.48 -13.08
CA PHE A 296 7.40 10.00 -14.45
C PHE A 296 6.34 10.56 -15.41
N LYS A 297 5.06 10.57 -14.99
CA LYS A 297 3.94 11.13 -15.75
C LYS A 297 4.11 12.62 -16.02
N ARG A 298 4.54 13.38 -15.01
CA ARG A 298 4.81 14.82 -15.13
C ARG A 298 5.96 15.13 -16.08
N PHE A 299 7.03 14.33 -16.05
CA PHE A 299 8.19 14.54 -16.94
C PHE A 299 7.97 14.03 -18.38
N ASN A 300 7.00 13.14 -18.60
CA ASN A 300 6.75 12.54 -19.92
C ASN A 300 5.33 12.80 -20.43
N PRO A 301 4.84 14.06 -20.48
CA PRO A 301 3.44 14.35 -20.80
C PRO A 301 3.01 13.82 -22.17
N ALA A 302 3.94 13.73 -23.14
CA ALA A 302 3.68 13.18 -24.46
C ALA A 302 3.20 11.72 -24.42
N LEU A 303 3.82 10.87 -23.59
CA LEU A 303 3.42 9.47 -23.41
C LEU A 303 2.01 9.34 -22.82
N PHE A 304 1.61 10.29 -21.98
CA PHE A 304 0.31 10.29 -21.30
C PHE A 304 -0.76 11.13 -22.01
N LYS A 305 -0.43 11.81 -23.12
CA LYS A 305 -1.39 12.57 -23.94
C LYS A 305 -2.40 11.66 -24.61
N ASN A 306 -1.98 10.47 -25.05
CA ASN A 306 -2.87 9.45 -25.59
C ASN A 306 -3.56 8.68 -24.46
N LYS A 307 -4.72 9.20 -24.02
CA LYS A 307 -5.53 8.60 -22.94
C LYS A 307 -5.89 7.13 -23.22
N LYS A 308 -6.19 6.79 -24.48
CA LYS A 308 -6.54 5.41 -24.87
C LYS A 308 -5.36 4.47 -24.67
N LEU A 309 -4.18 4.84 -25.15
CA LEU A 309 -2.97 4.03 -24.96
C LEU A 309 -2.65 3.85 -23.47
N HIS A 310 -2.70 4.93 -22.69
CA HIS A 310 -2.45 4.87 -21.26
C HIS A 310 -3.45 3.94 -20.54
N GLN A 311 -4.74 4.02 -20.89
CA GLN A 311 -5.78 3.17 -20.33
C GLN A 311 -5.55 1.70 -20.72
N MET A 312 -5.23 1.40 -21.99
CA MET A 312 -4.92 0.04 -22.45
C MET A 312 -3.73 -0.57 -21.70
N VAL A 313 -2.63 0.19 -21.56
CA VAL A 313 -1.45 -0.25 -20.78
C VAL A 313 -1.81 -0.49 -19.32
N SER A 314 -2.61 0.38 -18.73
CA SER A 314 -3.05 0.23 -17.33
C SER A 314 -3.93 -1.01 -17.16
N VAL A 315 -4.89 -1.23 -18.06
CA VAL A 315 -5.75 -2.44 -18.06
C VAL A 315 -4.90 -3.70 -18.19
N ALA A 316 -3.96 -3.74 -19.13
CA ALA A 316 -3.06 -4.87 -19.31
C ALA A 316 -2.22 -5.14 -18.05
N MET A 317 -1.66 -4.09 -17.44
CA MET A 317 -0.92 -4.20 -16.18
C MET A 317 -1.79 -4.77 -15.05
N TRP A 318 -3.02 -4.26 -14.87
CA TRP A 318 -3.95 -4.76 -13.87
C TRP A 318 -4.33 -6.23 -14.11
N MET A 319 -4.63 -6.60 -15.35
CA MET A 319 -4.94 -7.99 -15.72
C MET A 319 -3.77 -8.93 -15.39
N SER A 320 -2.55 -8.55 -15.75
CA SER A 320 -1.34 -9.33 -15.43
C SER A 320 -1.13 -9.48 -13.92
N ILE A 321 -1.21 -8.38 -13.17
CA ILE A 321 -1.03 -8.38 -11.70
C ILE A 321 -2.05 -9.29 -11.02
N ILE A 322 -3.34 -9.11 -11.33
CA ILE A 322 -4.41 -9.89 -10.71
C ILE A 322 -4.31 -11.37 -11.12
N SER A 323 -3.96 -11.65 -12.36
CA SER A 323 -3.77 -13.03 -12.84
C SER A 323 -2.67 -13.76 -12.08
N VAL A 324 -1.52 -13.12 -11.90
CA VAL A 324 -0.41 -13.67 -11.10
C VAL A 324 -0.87 -13.94 -9.67
N LEU A 325 -1.51 -12.96 -9.03
CA LEU A 325 -2.00 -13.06 -7.66
C LEU A 325 -2.99 -14.22 -7.48
N VAL A 326 -3.94 -14.38 -8.40
CA VAL A 326 -4.96 -15.43 -8.32
C VAL A 326 -4.38 -16.80 -8.67
N GLN A 327 -3.54 -16.88 -9.70
CA GLN A 327 -2.87 -18.12 -10.12
C GLN A 327 -2.07 -18.73 -8.98
N HIS A 328 -1.32 -17.89 -8.27
CA HIS A 328 -0.48 -18.29 -7.15
C HIS A 328 -1.15 -18.05 -5.79
N SER A 329 -2.48 -17.98 -5.75
CA SER A 329 -3.24 -17.74 -4.52
C SER A 329 -2.93 -18.73 -3.40
N ASN A 330 -2.54 -19.97 -3.74
CA ASN A 330 -2.13 -21.00 -2.77
C ASN A 330 -0.88 -20.58 -1.96
N GLN A 331 -0.01 -19.74 -2.52
CA GLN A 331 1.18 -19.22 -1.83
C GLN A 331 0.86 -18.00 -0.95
N SER A 332 -0.36 -17.44 -1.06
CA SER A 332 -0.79 -16.26 -0.31
C SER A 332 -1.86 -16.62 0.73
N LYS A 333 -1.64 -16.25 2.01
CA LYS A 333 -2.64 -16.48 3.07
C LYS A 333 -3.93 -15.65 2.89
N TYR A 334 -3.90 -14.59 2.07
CA TYR A 334 -4.97 -13.58 2.00
C TYR A 334 -5.94 -13.81 0.85
N ILE A 335 -5.45 -14.23 -0.32
CA ILE A 335 -6.24 -14.31 -1.56
C ILE A 335 -7.31 -15.42 -1.51
N PRO A 336 -7.03 -16.63 -1.01
CA PRO A 336 -8.03 -17.70 -0.92
C PRO A 336 -9.25 -17.29 -0.07
N ARG A 337 -9.03 -16.51 1.00
CA ARG A 337 -10.11 -16.01 1.86
C ARG A 337 -11.00 -15.01 1.14
N LEU A 338 -10.40 -14.13 0.33
CA LEU A 338 -11.10 -13.05 -0.37
C LEU A 338 -11.96 -13.58 -1.52
N LEU A 339 -11.47 -14.59 -2.24
CA LEU A 339 -12.23 -15.25 -3.31
C LEU A 339 -13.23 -16.29 -2.78
N SER A 340 -13.13 -16.65 -1.48
CA SER A 340 -13.83 -17.75 -0.82
C SER A 340 -13.82 -19.03 -1.64
N LEU A 341 -12.66 -19.36 -2.22
CA LEU A 341 -12.40 -20.64 -2.87
C LEU A 341 -12.27 -21.71 -1.78
N LYS A 342 -13.38 -22.07 -1.12
CA LYS A 342 -13.47 -23.34 -0.43
C LYS A 342 -13.79 -24.36 -1.52
N SER A 343 -12.80 -25.16 -1.89
CA SER A 343 -12.98 -26.40 -2.64
C SER A 343 -13.84 -27.37 -1.84
#